data_AF-A0A957TT73-F1
#
_entry.id   AF-A0A957TT73-F1
#
_cell.length_a   1.000
_cell.length_b   1.000
_cell.length_c   1.000
_cell.angle_alpha   90.00
_cell.angle_beta   90.00
_cell.angle_gamma   90.00
#
_symmetry.space_group_name_H-M   'P 1'
#
loop_
_entity.id
_entity.type
_entity.pdbx_description
1 polymer ?
#
loop_
_entity_poly.entity_id
_entity_poly.type
_entity_poly.pdbx_seq_one_letter_code
_entity_poly.pdbx_strand_id
1 'polypeptide(L)' 'MPRLTKIYTKGGDKGTTALGGGQRVPKDDLR' A
#
# COMPACT_ATOMS: atom_id res chain seq x y z
N MET A 1 -9.63 19.00 -1.96
CA MET A 1 -8.44 18.17 -1.68
C MET A 1 -8.79 17.11 -0.65
N PRO A 2 -8.45 15.84 -0.84
CA PRO A 2 -8.71 14.80 0.16
C PRO A 2 -7.89 15.07 1.42
N ARG A 3 -8.51 14.94 2.60
CA ARG A 3 -7.82 15.07 3.89
C ARG A 3 -7.22 13.73 4.28
N LEU A 4 -5.89 13.64 4.29
CA LEU A 4 -5.16 12.45 4.68
C LEU A 4 -5.01 12.39 6.22
N THR A 5 -6.04 11.92 6.91
CA THR A 5 -6.08 11.87 8.39
C THR A 5 -5.57 10.55 8.97
N LYS A 6 -5.43 9.50 8.15
CA LYS A 6 -4.96 8.16 8.55
C LYS A 6 -3.98 7.63 7.51
N ILE A 7 -2.79 8.22 7.50
CA ILE A 7 -1.72 7.89 6.54
C ILE A 7 -1.10 6.52 6.85
N TYR A 8 -0.98 6.18 8.13
CA TYR A 8 -0.49 4.87 8.55
C TYR A 8 -1.65 3.90 8.78
N THR A 9 -1.73 2.88 7.93
CA THR A 9 -2.83 1.91 7.92
C THR A 9 -2.43 0.52 8.39
N LYS A 10 -1.13 0.27 8.64
CA LYS A 10 -0.54 -1.05 8.94
C LYS A 10 -0.69 -2.10 7.84
N GLY A 11 -1.39 -1.80 6.75
CA GLY A 11 -1.67 -2.74 5.66
C GLY A 11 -0.41 -3.23 4.96
N GLY A 12 0.70 -2.51 5.06
CA GLY A 12 1.98 -2.89 4.47
C GLY A 12 3.00 -3.48 5.44
N ASP A 13 2.65 -3.70 6.71
CA ASP A 13 3.61 -4.13 7.72
C ASP A 13 4.12 -5.55 7.47
N LYS A 14 3.33 -6.37 6.77
CA LYS A 14 3.70 -7.73 6.31
C LYS A 14 4.53 -7.75 5.03
N GLY A 15 5.12 -6.62 4.63
CA GLY A 15 6.01 -6.54 3.47
C GLY A 15 5.32 -6.47 2.10
N THR A 16 4.01 -6.24 2.03
CA THR A 16 3.26 -6.12 0.76
C THR A 16 2.63 -4.74 0.59
N THR A 17 2.34 -4.34 -0.64
CA THR A 17 1.62 -3.09 -0.98
C THR A 17 0.51 -3.37 -1.98
N ALA A 18 -0.49 -2.49 -2.06
CA ALA A 18 -1.57 -2.58 -3.04
C ALA A 18 -1.32 -1.59 -4.19
N LEU A 19 -1.39 -2.09 -5.43
CA LEU A 19 -1.37 -1.28 -6.64
C LEU A 19 -2.75 -0.65 -6.87
N GLY A 20 -2.82 0.36 -7.73
CA GLY A 20 -4.08 1.06 -8.06
C GLY A 20 -5.21 0.17 -8.60
N GLY A 21 -4.86 -1.01 -9.13
CA GLY A 21 -5.81 -2.04 -9.59
C GLY A 21 -6.26 -3.03 -8.52
N GLY A 22 -5.86 -2.84 -7.26
CA GLY A 22 -6.23 -3.72 -6.13
C GLY A 22 -5.35 -4.96 -5.97
N GLN A 23 -4.48 -5.27 -6.93
CA GLN A 23 -3.47 -6.32 -6.77
C GLN A 23 -2.51 -6.00 -5.63
N ARG A 24 -2.16 -7.01 -4.83
CA ARG A 24 -1.12 -6.91 -3.81
C ARG A 24 0.17 -7.54 -4.28
N VAL A 25 1.29 -6.84 -4.11
CA VAL A 25 2.64 -7.30 -4.49
C VAL A 25 3.60 -7.16 -3.31
N PRO A 26 4.68 -7.95 -3.25
CA PRO A 26 5.83 -7.66 -2.39
C PRO A 26 6.35 -6.24 -2.62
N LYS A 27 6.92 -5.61 -1.59
CA LYS A 27 7.45 -4.24 -1.72
C LYS A 27 8.72 -4.15 -2.56
N ASP A 28 9.39 -5.27 -2.75
CA ASP A 28 10.59 -5.46 -3.58
C ASP A 28 10.26 -6.02 -4.97
N ASP A 29 8.97 -6.14 -5.32
CA ASP A 29 8.56 -6.43 -6.70
C ASP A 29 9.14 -5.36 -7.64
N LEU A 30 9.50 -5.77 -8.85
CA LEU A 30 10.11 -4.89 -9.86
C LEU A 30 9.10 -3.88 -10.46
N ARG A 31 7.83 -3.97 -10.08
CA ARG A 31 6.72 -3.14 -10.58
C ARG A 31 6.51 -1.84 -9.82
#